data_AF-A0A2E1HKV5-F1
#
_entry.id   AF-A0A2E1HKV5-F1
#
_cell.length_a   1.000
_cell.length_b   1.000
_cell.length_c   1.000
_cell.angle_alpha   90.00
_cell.angle_beta   90.00
_cell.angle_gamma   90.00
#
_symmetry.space_group_name_H-M   'P 1'
#
loop_
_entity.id
_entity.type
_entity.pdbx_description
1 polymer ?
#
loop_
_entity_poly.entity_id
_entity_poly.type
_entity_poly.pdbx_seq_one_letter_code
_entity_poly.pdbx_strand_id
1 'polypeptide(L)'
;MSEHECMTRVMYFESNRSSPEGMLAVGTVVMNRVEAKEYPNTICAVVGQKNQFAPGVLSREMGKGSRLAAQMATKVMKGGRHRYVHGAKFFHTAGMTFPYTNMHYLVEAGGNVFYEKRKNARRKGDPAFINPPGLEAANRAARTMLTGYQTTAPQTTYAYPSPEAIRAQTEVQAQPQPQVVPMPAAPPQAATFAPAPASAGSAMLAPISIDDVIATNGGY
;
A
#
# COMPACT_ATOMS: atom_id res chain seq x y z
N MET A 1 5.66 31.18 -9.08
CA MET A 1 5.06 30.31 -8.03
C MET A 1 6.16 29.94 -7.06
N SER A 2 5.93 30.05 -5.76
CA SER A 2 6.92 29.68 -4.74
C SER A 2 6.87 28.18 -4.41
N GLU A 3 7.95 27.63 -3.86
CA GLU A 3 8.01 26.25 -3.35
C GLU A 3 6.92 25.97 -2.31
N HIS A 4 6.64 26.95 -1.45
CA HIS A 4 5.57 26.88 -0.45
C HIS A 4 4.18 26.81 -1.09
N GLU A 5 3.96 27.59 -2.15
CA GLU A 5 2.71 27.57 -2.90
C GLU A 5 2.52 26.22 -3.60
N CYS A 6 3.56 25.66 -4.25
CA CYS A 6 3.50 24.32 -4.85
C CYS A 6 3.17 23.24 -3.79
N MET A 7 3.81 23.28 -2.62
CA MET A 7 3.53 22.36 -1.51
C MET A 7 2.09 22.52 -0.99
N THR A 8 1.63 23.75 -0.82
CA THR A 8 0.26 24.05 -0.40
C THR A 8 -0.76 23.47 -1.38
N ARG A 9 -0.53 23.68 -2.68
CA ARG A 9 -1.44 23.27 -3.74
C ARG A 9 -1.52 21.75 -3.85
N VAL A 10 -0.38 21.04 -3.84
CA VAL A 10 -0.40 19.57 -3.90
C VAL A 10 -1.08 18.98 -2.67
N MET A 11 -0.82 19.49 -1.47
CA MET A 11 -1.55 19.05 -0.27
C MET A 11 -3.06 19.29 -0.39
N TYR A 12 -3.47 20.43 -0.92
CA TYR A 12 -4.88 20.79 -1.08
C TYR A 12 -5.63 19.90 -2.08
N PHE A 13 -4.99 19.53 -3.20
CA PHE A 13 -5.63 18.75 -4.27
C PHE A 13 -5.53 17.24 -4.08
N GLU A 14 -4.46 16.75 -3.43
CA GLU A 14 -4.19 15.31 -3.29
C GLU A 14 -4.70 14.71 -1.98
N SER A 15 -5.25 15.51 -1.07
CA SER A 15 -5.76 15.02 0.21
C SER A 15 -7.14 15.56 0.51
N ASN A 16 -7.83 14.94 1.47
CA ASN A 16 -9.03 15.55 2.03
C ASN A 16 -8.66 16.91 2.67
N ARG A 17 -9.29 17.98 2.16
CA ARG A 17 -9.09 19.38 2.55
C ARG A 17 -9.38 19.69 4.03
N SER A 18 -9.97 18.75 4.76
CA SER A 18 -10.24 18.81 6.20
C SER A 18 -9.32 17.92 7.04
N SER A 19 -8.36 17.20 6.43
CA SER A 19 -7.50 16.23 7.10
C SER A 19 -6.04 16.72 7.17
N PRO A 20 -5.58 17.25 8.31
CA PRO A 20 -4.17 17.59 8.52
C PRO A 20 -3.25 16.38 8.32
N GLU A 21 -3.65 15.19 8.78
CA GLU A 21 -2.87 13.96 8.57
C GLU A 21 -2.72 13.60 7.08
N GLY A 22 -3.79 13.76 6.30
CA GLY A 22 -3.75 13.60 4.85
C GLY A 22 -2.77 14.56 4.17
N MET A 23 -2.83 15.84 4.54
CA MET A 23 -1.93 16.86 4.01
C MET A 23 -0.47 16.57 4.40
N LEU A 24 -0.23 16.20 5.66
CA LEU A 24 1.10 15.84 6.16
C LEU A 24 1.65 14.61 5.42
N ALA A 25 0.80 13.62 5.13
CA ALA A 25 1.16 12.42 4.40
C ALA A 25 1.53 12.70 2.94
N VAL A 26 0.72 13.49 2.22
CA VAL A 26 1.03 13.94 0.86
C VAL A 26 2.33 14.74 0.83
N GLY A 27 2.49 15.71 1.74
CA GLY A 27 3.72 16.51 1.80
C GLY A 27 4.95 15.67 2.11
N THR A 28 4.80 14.62 2.93
CA THR A 28 5.88 13.65 3.19
C THR A 28 6.29 12.94 1.91
N VAL A 29 5.34 12.47 1.09
CA VAL A 29 5.65 11.87 -0.23
C VAL A 29 6.40 12.84 -1.14
N VAL A 30 5.96 14.10 -1.19
CA VAL A 30 6.62 15.12 -2.03
C VAL A 30 8.06 15.32 -1.57
N MET A 31 8.31 15.44 -0.27
CA MET A 31 9.67 15.58 0.25
C MET A 31 10.50 14.30 0.05
N ASN A 32 9.92 13.11 0.20
CA ASN A 32 10.58 11.85 -0.09
C ASN A 32 11.00 11.73 -1.56
N ARG A 33 10.23 12.35 -2.49
CA ARG A 33 10.61 12.45 -3.90
C ARG A 33 11.73 13.46 -4.07
N VAL A 34 11.61 14.67 -3.52
CA VAL A 34 12.67 15.71 -3.57
C VAL A 34 14.02 15.18 -3.09
N GLU A 35 14.02 14.36 -2.04
CA GLU A 35 15.22 13.78 -1.42
C GLU A 35 15.78 12.57 -2.20
N ALA A 36 15.04 12.03 -3.17
CA ALA A 36 15.41 10.83 -3.92
C ALA A 36 16.04 11.16 -5.28
N LYS A 37 17.09 10.42 -5.64
CA LYS A 37 17.90 10.69 -6.85
C LYS A 37 17.12 10.54 -8.16
N GLU A 38 16.09 9.70 -8.17
CA GLU A 38 15.27 9.43 -9.36
C GLU A 38 14.18 10.49 -9.63
N TYR A 39 14.10 11.55 -8.82
CA TYR A 39 13.13 12.64 -8.96
C TYR A 39 13.82 14.00 -9.04
N PRO A 40 13.12 15.04 -9.52
CA PRO A 40 13.58 16.42 -9.40
C PRO A 40 13.82 16.81 -7.94
N ASN A 41 14.79 17.68 -7.70
CA ASN A 41 15.25 18.09 -6.37
C ASN A 41 14.58 19.37 -5.83
N THR A 42 13.45 19.79 -6.41
CA THR A 42 12.64 20.90 -5.90
C THR A 42 11.17 20.53 -5.84
N ILE A 43 10.43 21.12 -4.91
CA ILE A 43 9.00 20.85 -4.69
C ILE A 43 8.21 21.18 -5.94
N CYS A 44 8.40 22.36 -6.54
CA CYS A 44 7.64 22.73 -7.73
C CYS A 44 7.97 21.82 -8.92
N ALA A 45 9.21 21.36 -9.08
CA ALA A 45 9.56 20.44 -10.16
C ALA A 45 8.95 19.05 -9.95
N VAL A 46 8.89 18.54 -8.71
CA VAL A 46 8.19 17.29 -8.37
C VAL A 46 6.69 17.43 -8.63
N VAL A 47 6.05 18.48 -8.12
CA VAL A 47 4.61 18.71 -8.26
C VAL A 47 4.21 18.96 -9.71
N GLY A 48 5.09 19.57 -10.51
CA GLY A 48 4.88 19.83 -11.93
C GLY A 48 5.07 18.62 -12.85
N GLN A 49 5.50 17.46 -12.35
CA GLN A 49 5.68 16.28 -13.18
C GLN A 49 4.35 15.84 -13.82
N LYS A 50 4.38 15.61 -15.14
CA LYS A 50 3.21 15.24 -15.93
C LYS A 50 2.54 13.98 -15.37
N ASN A 51 1.22 14.05 -15.18
CA ASN A 51 0.36 12.95 -14.73
C ASN A 51 0.75 12.34 -13.36
N GLN A 52 1.50 13.05 -12.51
CA GLN A 52 1.86 12.56 -11.16
C GLN A 52 0.87 13.00 -10.08
N PHE A 53 0.13 14.07 -10.34
CA PHE A 53 -0.80 14.72 -9.42
C PHE A 53 -2.04 15.18 -10.22
N ALA A 54 -3.07 15.65 -9.51
CA ALA A 54 -4.36 16.03 -10.04
C ALA A 54 -4.22 17.02 -11.22
N PRO A 55 -5.06 16.87 -12.26
CA PRO A 55 -5.09 17.82 -13.36
C PRO A 55 -5.29 19.25 -12.86
N GLY A 56 -4.39 20.15 -13.26
CA GLY A 56 -4.37 21.54 -12.84
C GLY A 56 -3.91 21.79 -11.41
N VAL A 57 -3.17 20.88 -10.78
CA VAL A 57 -2.61 21.06 -9.41
C VAL A 57 -1.86 22.40 -9.27
N LEU A 58 -1.17 22.88 -10.32
CA LEU A 58 -0.45 24.16 -10.31
C LEU A 58 -1.25 25.36 -10.86
N SER A 59 -2.44 25.18 -11.42
CA SER A 59 -3.21 26.26 -12.06
C SER A 59 -4.61 26.51 -11.49
N ARG A 60 -5.30 25.49 -10.98
CA ARG A 60 -6.68 25.60 -10.47
C ARG A 60 -6.78 26.42 -9.20
N GLU A 61 -7.90 27.08 -8.99
CA GLU A 61 -8.13 27.83 -7.76
C GLU A 61 -8.27 26.92 -6.54
N MET A 62 -7.74 27.37 -5.39
CA MET A 62 -7.93 26.73 -4.09
C MET A 62 -9.03 27.48 -3.33
N GLY A 63 -9.98 26.73 -2.77
CA GLY A 63 -11.09 27.25 -1.97
C GLY A 63 -10.96 26.90 -0.49
N LYS A 64 -12.08 26.52 0.13
CA LYS A 64 -12.13 26.12 1.55
C LYS A 64 -11.11 25.02 1.85
N GLY A 65 -10.28 25.25 2.86
CA GLY A 65 -9.19 24.36 3.28
C GLY A 65 -7.80 24.82 2.82
N SER A 66 -7.70 25.81 1.93
CA SER A 66 -6.41 26.37 1.47
C SER A 66 -5.53 26.89 2.61
N ARG A 67 -6.12 27.57 3.60
CA ARG A 67 -5.40 28.06 4.79
C ARG A 67 -4.80 26.92 5.61
N LEU A 68 -5.54 25.83 5.79
CA LEU A 68 -5.04 24.65 6.50
C LEU A 68 -3.90 24.00 5.70
N ALA A 69 -4.06 23.87 4.38
CA ALA A 69 -3.01 23.36 3.51
C ALA A 69 -1.73 24.20 3.59
N ALA A 70 -1.84 25.53 3.63
CA ALA A 70 -0.69 26.43 3.76
C ALA A 70 0.04 26.27 5.12
N GLN A 71 -0.72 26.07 6.20
CA GLN A 71 -0.15 25.78 7.51
C GLN A 71 0.60 24.44 7.53
N MET A 72 -0.01 23.40 6.94
CA MET A 72 0.61 22.07 6.85
C MET A 72 1.81 22.04 5.92
N ALA A 73 1.79 22.81 4.81
CA ALA A 73 2.93 23.01 3.93
C ALA A 73 4.12 23.60 4.69
N THR A 74 3.87 24.65 5.48
CA THR A 74 4.89 25.24 6.36
C THR A 74 5.47 24.20 7.32
N LYS A 75 4.62 23.37 7.94
CA LYS A 75 5.06 22.30 8.85
C LYS A 75 5.97 21.28 8.13
N VAL A 76 5.62 20.86 6.93
CA VAL A 76 6.43 19.91 6.14
C VAL A 76 7.75 20.53 5.70
N MET A 77 7.74 21.77 5.22
CA MET A 77 8.96 22.47 4.81
C MET A 77 9.92 22.72 5.98
N LYS A 78 9.40 22.80 7.21
CA LYS A 78 10.20 22.84 8.45
C LYS A 78 10.67 21.47 8.96
N GLY A 79 10.49 20.40 8.16
CA GLY A 79 10.92 19.04 8.51
C GLY A 79 9.86 18.16 9.16
N GLY A 80 8.62 18.64 9.30
CA GLY A 80 7.50 17.79 9.73
C GLY A 80 7.25 16.65 8.74
N ARG A 81 7.04 15.44 9.25
CA ARG A 81 6.76 14.24 8.44
C ARG A 81 5.64 13.41 9.08
N HIS A 82 4.88 12.70 8.27
CA HIS A 82 3.86 11.78 8.75
C HIS A 82 4.51 10.49 9.25
N ARG A 83 4.23 10.12 10.51
CA ARG A 83 4.92 9.04 11.23
C ARG A 83 4.98 7.70 10.48
N TYR A 84 3.87 7.32 9.83
CA TYR A 84 3.70 6.02 9.19
C TYR A 84 3.89 6.03 7.67
N VAL A 85 4.14 7.19 7.04
CA VAL A 85 4.39 7.23 5.59
C VAL A 85 5.81 6.73 5.27
N HIS A 86 6.74 6.82 6.23
CA HIS A 86 8.12 6.38 6.08
C HIS A 86 8.73 6.85 4.74
N GLY A 87 9.30 5.94 3.95
CA GLY A 87 9.92 6.24 2.66
C GLY A 87 8.98 6.17 1.45
N ALA A 88 7.66 6.13 1.66
CA ALA A 88 6.70 6.02 0.56
C ALA A 88 6.87 7.17 -0.43
N LYS A 89 6.82 6.84 -1.72
CA LYS A 89 6.83 7.81 -2.83
C LYS A 89 5.55 7.73 -3.66
N PHE A 90 4.63 6.87 -3.27
CA PHE A 90 3.43 6.55 -4.02
C PHE A 90 2.22 6.50 -3.09
N PHE A 91 1.07 6.88 -3.64
CA PHE A 91 -0.22 6.73 -3.00
C PHE A 91 -1.30 6.61 -4.06
N HIS A 92 -2.47 6.13 -3.64
CA HIS A 92 -3.70 6.20 -4.43
C HIS A 92 -4.89 6.29 -3.48
N THR A 93 -6.08 6.57 -4.02
CA THR A 93 -7.32 6.61 -3.23
C THR A 93 -7.52 5.31 -2.46
N ALA A 94 -7.83 5.43 -1.18
CA ALA A 94 -8.11 4.31 -0.30
C ALA A 94 -9.32 3.51 -0.79
N GLY A 95 -9.29 2.19 -0.61
CA GLY A 95 -10.35 1.28 -1.05
C GLY A 95 -10.28 0.85 -2.52
N MET A 96 -9.41 1.45 -3.34
CA MET A 96 -9.11 0.93 -4.67
C MET A 96 -8.17 -0.28 -4.58
N THR A 97 -8.40 -1.28 -5.44
CA THR A 97 -7.55 -2.46 -5.57
C THR A 97 -6.92 -2.48 -6.96
N PHE A 98 -5.63 -2.75 -7.03
CA PHE A 98 -4.89 -2.86 -8.28
C PHE A 98 -4.29 -4.26 -8.42
N PRO A 99 -4.16 -4.81 -9.65
CA PRO A 99 -3.65 -6.16 -9.87
C PRO A 99 -2.13 -6.28 -9.66
N TYR A 100 -1.44 -5.20 -9.30
CA TYR A 100 0.01 -5.20 -9.12
C TYR A 100 0.42 -5.82 -7.78
N THR A 101 1.42 -6.69 -7.83
CA THR A 101 1.98 -7.38 -6.65
C THR A 101 3.11 -6.60 -5.99
N ASN A 102 3.50 -5.44 -6.54
CA ASN A 102 4.66 -4.69 -6.10
C ASN A 102 4.35 -3.55 -5.11
N MET A 103 3.14 -3.46 -4.58
CA MET A 103 2.69 -2.36 -3.73
C MET A 103 2.70 -2.78 -2.25
N HIS A 104 3.67 -2.26 -1.48
CA HIS A 104 3.75 -2.48 -0.04
C HIS A 104 3.10 -1.32 0.71
N TYR A 105 1.84 -1.49 1.10
CA TYR A 105 1.08 -0.48 1.83
C TYR A 105 1.59 -0.26 3.24
N LEU A 106 1.68 1.01 3.63
CA LEU A 106 2.23 1.45 4.92
C LEU A 106 1.18 2.10 5.79
N VAL A 107 0.33 2.96 5.20
CA VAL A 107 -0.70 3.68 5.95
C VAL A 107 -1.78 4.23 5.03
N GLU A 108 -3.01 4.25 5.49
CA GLU A 108 -4.08 5.07 4.95
C GLU A 108 -4.13 6.41 5.70
N ALA A 109 -4.21 7.53 5.01
CA ALA A 109 -4.39 8.85 5.60
C ALA A 109 -5.12 9.78 4.63
N GLY A 110 -6.06 10.57 5.14
CA GLY A 110 -6.73 11.62 4.37
C GLY A 110 -7.48 11.14 3.12
N GLY A 111 -7.92 9.88 3.09
CA GLY A 111 -8.60 9.28 1.94
C GLY A 111 -7.69 8.57 0.94
N ASN A 112 -6.38 8.51 1.19
CA ASN A 112 -5.41 7.78 0.36
C ASN A 112 -4.74 6.66 1.14
N VAL A 113 -4.22 5.67 0.45
CA VAL A 113 -3.27 4.70 0.99
C VAL A 113 -1.89 4.92 0.37
N PHE A 114 -0.87 4.95 1.22
CA PHE A 114 0.52 5.24 0.91
C PHE A 114 1.33 3.95 0.88
N TYR A 115 2.24 3.84 -0.08
CA TYR A 115 3.00 2.61 -0.28
C TYR A 115 4.39 2.83 -0.89
N GLU A 116 5.22 1.81 -0.70
CA GLU A 116 6.49 1.65 -1.40
C GLU A 116 6.35 0.61 -2.51
N LYS A 117 7.13 0.78 -3.58
CA LYS A 117 7.27 -0.27 -4.60
C LYS A 117 8.35 -1.26 -4.15
N ARG A 118 7.99 -2.52 -3.98
CA ARG A 118 8.92 -3.62 -3.62
C ARG A 118 8.62 -4.85 -4.47
N LYS A 119 9.63 -5.65 -4.82
CA LYS A 119 9.40 -6.93 -5.50
C LYS A 119 8.60 -7.85 -4.57
N ASN A 120 7.55 -8.48 -5.09
CA ASN A 120 6.71 -9.44 -4.36
C ASN A 120 6.12 -8.90 -3.04
N ALA A 121 5.72 -7.63 -3.01
CA ALA A 121 5.12 -7.00 -1.84
C ALA A 121 3.78 -7.62 -1.43
N ARG A 122 3.03 -8.17 -2.39
CA ARG A 122 1.75 -8.84 -2.20
C ARG A 122 1.60 -10.06 -3.10
N ARG A 123 0.84 -11.04 -2.62
CA ARG A 123 0.36 -12.19 -3.39
C ARG A 123 -1.11 -11.98 -3.79
N LYS A 124 -1.52 -12.64 -4.88
CA LYS A 124 -2.93 -12.67 -5.30
C LYS A 124 -3.74 -13.36 -4.19
N GLY A 125 -4.70 -12.63 -3.61
CA GLY A 125 -5.52 -13.11 -2.50
C GLY A 125 -5.08 -12.65 -1.10
N ASP A 126 -4.02 -11.83 -0.99
CA ASP A 126 -3.70 -11.18 0.29
C ASP A 126 -4.90 -10.32 0.77
N PRO A 127 -5.17 -10.28 2.08
CA PRO A 127 -6.28 -9.49 2.63
C PRO A 127 -6.11 -8.00 2.34
N ALA A 128 -7.21 -7.26 2.47
CA ALA A 128 -7.18 -5.80 2.40
C ALA A 128 -6.17 -5.23 3.41
N PHE A 129 -5.53 -4.11 3.06
CA PHE A 129 -4.60 -3.46 3.97
C PHE A 129 -5.34 -2.95 5.21
N ILE A 130 -4.76 -3.19 6.39
CA ILE A 130 -5.27 -2.72 7.68
C ILE A 130 -4.29 -1.67 8.20
N ASN A 131 -4.81 -0.53 8.65
CA ASN A 131 -3.99 0.52 9.21
C ASN A 131 -3.26 0.07 10.49
N PRO A 132 -2.09 0.67 10.79
CA PRO A 132 -1.48 0.52 12.10
C PRO A 132 -2.40 1.12 13.20
N PRO A 133 -2.43 0.54 14.41
CA PRO A 133 -3.28 1.00 15.49
C PRO A 133 -3.07 2.48 15.83
N GLY A 134 -4.16 3.20 16.06
CA GLY A 134 -4.14 4.59 16.56
C GLY A 134 -4.37 5.65 15.48
N LEU A 135 -4.48 5.26 14.20
CA LEU A 135 -4.82 6.17 13.11
C LEU A 135 -6.26 6.00 12.61
N GLU A 136 -6.97 4.94 13.03
CA GLU A 136 -8.31 4.65 12.52
C GLU A 136 -9.34 5.76 12.81
N ALA A 137 -9.25 6.44 13.96
CA ALA A 137 -10.21 7.50 14.31
C ALA A 137 -10.05 8.74 13.40
N ALA A 138 -8.82 9.19 13.17
CA ALA A 138 -8.52 10.31 12.28
C ALA A 138 -8.91 9.99 10.83
N ASN A 139 -8.66 8.75 10.40
CA ASN A 139 -9.04 8.26 9.07
C ASN A 139 -10.56 8.14 8.91
N ARG A 140 -11.28 7.62 9.92
CA ARG A 140 -12.75 7.59 9.91
C ARG A 140 -13.34 8.99 9.80
N ALA A 141 -12.87 9.93 10.61
CA ALA A 141 -13.33 11.32 10.54
C ALA A 141 -13.11 11.93 9.15
N ALA A 142 -11.94 11.69 8.54
CA ALA A 142 -11.66 12.15 7.18
C ALA A 142 -12.58 11.48 6.12
N ARG A 143 -12.92 10.19 6.27
CA ARG A 143 -13.81 9.49 5.33
C ARG A 143 -15.25 10.00 5.44
N THR A 144 -15.79 10.14 6.65
CA THR A 144 -17.15 10.67 6.89
C THR A 144 -17.32 12.08 6.29
N MET A 145 -16.31 12.93 6.39
CA MET A 145 -16.33 14.28 5.82
C MET A 145 -16.24 14.30 4.29
N LEU A 146 -15.66 13.26 3.66
CA LEU A 146 -15.51 13.17 2.20
C LEU A 146 -16.77 12.62 1.52
N THR A 147 -17.41 11.61 2.11
CA THR A 147 -18.54 10.89 1.48
C THR A 147 -19.90 11.33 2.00
N GLY A 148 -19.96 12.11 3.08
CA GLY A 148 -21.21 12.42 3.79
C GLY A 148 -21.91 11.19 4.37
N TYR A 149 -21.32 9.99 4.21
CA TYR A 149 -21.90 8.72 4.59
C TYR A 149 -21.18 8.20 5.83
N GLN A 150 -21.96 8.02 6.89
CA GLN A 150 -21.52 7.39 8.12
C GLN A 150 -21.50 5.88 7.87
N THR A 151 -20.33 5.32 7.54
CA THR A 151 -20.19 3.86 7.53
C THR A 151 -20.29 3.38 8.96
N THR A 152 -21.38 2.72 9.33
CA THR A 152 -21.42 1.89 10.52
C THR A 152 -20.29 0.87 10.40
N ALA A 153 -19.40 0.83 11.40
CA ALA A 153 -18.32 -0.15 11.41
C ALA A 153 -18.92 -1.56 11.40
N PRO A 154 -18.39 -2.52 10.61
CA PRO A 154 -18.55 -3.91 10.99
C PRO A 154 -17.88 -4.07 12.36
N GLN A 155 -18.67 -4.40 13.37
CA GLN A 155 -18.19 -4.78 14.69
C GLN A 155 -17.46 -6.12 14.55
N THR A 156 -16.17 -6.09 14.25
CA THR A 156 -15.27 -7.22 14.55
C THR A 156 -14.33 -6.76 15.65
N THR A 157 -14.80 -6.92 16.89
CA THR A 157 -13.98 -6.80 18.10
C THR A 157 -13.00 -7.98 18.13
N TYR A 158 -11.88 -7.87 17.41
CA TYR A 158 -10.71 -8.65 17.82
C TYR A 158 -10.10 -7.92 19.01
N ALA A 159 -10.52 -8.34 20.20
CA ALA A 159 -9.87 -7.94 21.44
C ALA A 159 -8.43 -8.45 21.37
N TYR A 160 -7.47 -7.54 21.31
CA TYR A 160 -6.08 -7.89 21.58
C TYR A 160 -6.01 -8.36 23.04
N PRO A 161 -5.52 -9.59 23.31
CA PRO A 161 -5.35 -10.05 24.68
C PRO A 161 -4.38 -9.10 25.41
N SER A 162 -4.70 -8.78 26.66
CA SER A 162 -3.82 -7.97 27.50
C SER A 162 -2.45 -8.68 27.67
N PRO A 163 -1.37 -7.94 27.96
CA PRO A 163 -0.05 -8.53 28.22
C PRO A 163 -0.06 -9.62 29.31
N GLU A 164 -1.01 -9.55 30.24
CA GLU A 164 -1.25 -10.55 31.28
C GLU A 164 -1.80 -11.87 30.73
N ALA A 165 -2.67 -11.83 29.72
CA ALA A 165 -3.23 -13.03 29.07
C ALA A 165 -2.18 -13.76 28.22
N ILE A 166 -1.18 -13.06 27.66
CA ILE A 166 -0.06 -13.67 26.94
C ILE A 166 0.89 -14.39 27.91
N ARG A 167 1.09 -13.84 29.11
CA ARG A 167 1.96 -14.43 30.14
C ARG A 167 1.37 -15.72 30.74
N ALA A 168 0.05 -15.79 30.91
CA ALA A 168 -0.62 -17.01 31.40
C ALA A 168 -0.55 -18.18 30.39
N GLN A 169 -0.42 -17.90 29.09
CA GLN A 169 -0.32 -18.94 28.05
C GLN A 169 1.08 -19.54 27.92
N THR A 170 2.12 -18.84 28.38
CA THR A 170 3.51 -19.33 28.29
C THR A 170 3.83 -20.36 29.37
N GLU A 171 3.05 -20.42 30.46
CA GLU A 171 3.28 -21.36 31.57
C GLU A 171 2.64 -22.75 31.34
N VAL A 172 1.69 -22.89 30.40
CA VAL A 172 0.96 -24.16 30.16
C VAL A 172 1.73 -25.14 29.25
N GLN A 173 2.75 -24.69 28.52
CA GLN A 173 3.49 -25.55 27.56
C GLN A 173 4.73 -26.27 28.13
N ALA A 174 4.99 -26.17 29.44
CA ALA A 174 6.13 -26.82 30.08
C ALA A 174 5.79 -28.18 30.74
N GLN A 175 4.99 -29.04 30.08
CA GLN A 175 4.80 -30.44 30.51
C GLN A 175 5.60 -31.40 29.62
N PRO A 176 6.32 -32.40 30.17
CA PRO A 176 7.08 -33.36 29.37
C PRO A 176 6.17 -34.36 28.65
N GLN A 177 6.46 -34.63 27.37
CA GLN A 177 5.71 -35.60 26.55
C GLN A 177 6.02 -37.06 26.96
N PRO A 178 5.02 -37.96 26.99
CA PRO A 178 5.24 -39.38 27.25
C PRO A 178 5.85 -40.09 26.03
N GLN A 179 6.81 -40.99 26.29
CA GLN A 179 7.48 -41.80 25.28
C GLN A 179 6.58 -42.93 24.76
N VAL A 180 6.46 -43.05 23.43
CA VAL A 180 5.78 -44.15 22.73
C VAL A 180 6.76 -45.27 22.40
N VAL A 181 6.44 -46.48 22.84
CA VAL A 181 7.15 -47.73 22.49
C VAL A 181 6.77 -48.22 21.07
N PRO A 182 7.73 -48.76 20.28
CA PRO A 182 7.46 -49.25 18.92
C PRO A 182 6.92 -50.69 18.89
N MET A 183 5.95 -50.95 18.00
CA MET A 183 5.47 -52.30 17.63
C MET A 183 6.16 -52.82 16.35
N PRO A 184 6.24 -54.16 16.13
CA PRO A 184 7.04 -54.75 15.06
C PRO A 184 6.30 -54.87 13.71
N ALA A 185 7.11 -54.95 12.64
CA ALA A 185 6.73 -54.99 11.22
C ALA A 185 6.28 -56.37 10.71
N ALA A 186 5.51 -56.38 9.61
CA ALA A 186 5.17 -57.57 8.82
C ALA A 186 5.52 -57.36 7.31
N PRO A 187 5.81 -58.43 6.53
CA PRO A 187 6.60 -58.39 5.29
C PRO A 187 5.78 -58.28 3.98
N PRO A 188 6.45 -58.10 2.81
CA PRO A 188 5.83 -57.66 1.56
C PRO A 188 5.42 -58.82 0.64
N GLN A 189 4.49 -58.55 -0.29
CA GLN A 189 4.26 -59.38 -1.47
C GLN A 189 4.48 -58.56 -2.74
N ALA A 190 5.21 -59.17 -3.67
CA ALA A 190 5.61 -58.64 -4.96
C ALA A 190 4.74 -59.20 -6.09
N ALA A 191 4.51 -58.42 -7.13
CA ALA A 191 4.27 -58.92 -8.49
C ALA A 191 4.70 -57.89 -9.54
N THR A 192 5.12 -58.41 -10.69
CA THR A 192 6.07 -57.89 -11.69
C THR A 192 5.44 -57.34 -12.99
N PHE A 193 6.16 -56.39 -13.64
CA PHE A 193 6.38 -56.06 -15.09
C PHE A 193 5.22 -56.11 -16.13
N ALA A 194 5.06 -55.33 -17.22
CA ALA A 194 5.63 -54.15 -17.94
C ALA A 194 4.73 -53.97 -19.23
N PRO A 195 5.03 -53.19 -20.31
CA PRO A 195 5.80 -51.96 -20.53
C PRO A 195 4.96 -50.81 -21.20
N ALA A 196 5.61 -49.67 -21.48
CA ALA A 196 5.08 -48.47 -22.14
C ALA A 196 5.04 -48.53 -23.69
N PRO A 197 4.42 -47.54 -24.34
CA PRO A 197 4.96 -46.98 -25.59
C PRO A 197 5.30 -45.48 -25.48
N ALA A 198 6.28 -45.08 -26.30
CA ALA A 198 6.78 -43.71 -26.46
C ALA A 198 6.10 -42.96 -27.62
N SER A 199 6.23 -41.61 -27.58
CA SER A 199 6.16 -40.59 -28.66
C SER A 199 5.32 -39.39 -28.18
N ALA A 200 5.53 -38.13 -28.54
CA ALA A 200 6.60 -37.37 -29.18
C ALA A 200 6.24 -35.88 -28.97
N GLY A 201 7.21 -34.97 -29.08
CA GLY A 201 6.95 -33.58 -29.47
C GLY A 201 7.09 -32.50 -28.41
N SER A 202 8.29 -31.94 -28.30
CA SER A 202 8.52 -30.57 -27.82
C SER A 202 7.93 -29.56 -28.81
N ALA A 203 7.24 -28.54 -28.30
CA ALA A 203 7.10 -27.26 -28.99
C ALA A 203 7.24 -26.13 -27.96
N MET A 204 8.41 -25.47 -28.00
CA MET A 204 8.65 -24.19 -27.35
C MET A 204 7.78 -23.13 -28.02
N LEU A 205 6.92 -22.45 -27.26
CA LEU A 205 6.33 -21.18 -27.69
C LEU A 205 7.37 -20.08 -27.48
N ALA A 206 7.84 -19.51 -28.60
CA ALA A 206 8.73 -18.35 -28.61
C ALA A 206 8.04 -17.11 -28.00
N PRO A 207 8.80 -16.19 -27.37
CA PRO A 207 8.26 -14.95 -26.84
C PRO A 207 7.84 -14.01 -27.99
N ILE A 208 6.65 -13.43 -27.86
CA ILE A 208 6.08 -12.47 -28.80
C ILE A 208 6.82 -11.13 -28.65
N SER A 209 7.31 -10.57 -29.76
CA SER A 209 7.98 -9.26 -29.82
C SER A 209 6.99 -8.12 -29.63
N ILE A 210 7.44 -7.02 -29.03
CA ILE A 210 6.61 -5.84 -28.69
C ILE A 210 6.11 -5.08 -29.94
N ASP A 211 6.71 -5.33 -31.11
CA ASP A 211 6.32 -4.73 -32.38
C ASP A 211 5.04 -5.33 -32.97
N ASP A 212 4.64 -6.56 -32.58
CA ASP A 212 3.41 -7.21 -33.07
C ASP A 212 2.13 -6.75 -32.35
N VAL A 213 2.26 -6.10 -31.19
CA VAL A 213 1.11 -5.58 -30.42
C VAL A 213 0.65 -4.21 -30.96
N ILE A 214 1.49 -3.52 -31.73
CA ILE A 214 1.19 -2.19 -32.29
C ILE A 214 0.38 -2.26 -33.59
N ALA A 215 0.29 -3.44 -34.24
CA ALA A 215 -0.45 -3.61 -35.50
C ALA A 215 -1.94 -4.00 -35.37
N THR A 216 -2.46 -4.22 -34.15
CA THR A 216 -3.83 -4.74 -33.95
C THR A 216 -4.84 -3.75 -33.35
N ASN A 217 -4.44 -2.52 -33.02
CA ASN A 217 -5.37 -1.46 -32.64
C ASN A 217 -5.03 -0.20 -33.44
N GLY A 218 -5.72 -0.05 -34.57
CA GLY A 218 -5.46 0.96 -35.60
C GLY A 218 -5.25 2.38 -35.07
N GLY A 219 -4.19 3.00 -35.58
CA GLY A 219 -3.99 4.44 -35.54
C GLY A 219 -4.89 5.15 -36.55
N TYR A 220 -5.40 6.32 -36.18
CA TYR A 220 -4.83 7.64 -36.51
C TYR A 220 -5.19 8.61 -35.38
#